data_AF-A0A433C799-F1
#
_entry.id   AF-A0A433C799-F1
#
_cell.length_a   1.000
_cell.length_b   1.000
_cell.length_c   1.000
_cell.angle_alpha   90.00
_cell.angle_beta   90.00
_cell.angle_gamma   90.00
#
_symmetry.space_group_name_H-M   'P 1'
#
loop_
_entity.id
_entity.type
_entity.pdbx_description
1 polymer ?
#
loop_
_entity_poly.entity_id
_entity_poly.type
_entity_poly.pdbx_seq_one_letter_code
_entity_poly.pdbx_strand_id
1 'polypeptide(L)'
;MTRPGETNPYATGFVGIGTFRSADYNVITWDPRGEYASGGLLQLDNPNFEGKDVSSIISWMADQPGVQLDDAATLDPRLGMVGVSYGGGIQLVAAARDKRIDAIVPGLAWNSLNDALYPHGAFKTAWASLLMLGLVQTGARINPQIYGGIILGDLLGILTQSQRDVLTSSGPGALVDDITVPTLIIQGTVDDLITLDQANTNVEMLADNLDANGNPVPVKMIWFCGGHGVCLDPASPIQNQLLTSETLNWLDRYVKGNTATDTGPTFQWVDQDGQFYASDVMPTDPGFHGAPINSISAGGFMPILPIAGGSGPLGNPLGLENSLPIPTKAQNAINIPLTLPTGTAQLVGAPTVTVNYSGFGTSRFVYAQIVDNTTGRVVGNVVTPILVTLDGQSRHVTVDLEDIAYTAGPGDSLTLQLVASTTPYQSFTSAGVINVSSVAVSLPTVGASVVAVNSAPPVAV
;
A
#
# COMPACT_ATOMS: atom_id res chain seq x y z
N MET A 1 -15.27 -6.06 3.05
CA MET A 1 -15.11 -4.83 3.86
C MET A 1 -16.44 -4.09 3.87
N THR A 2 -16.71 -3.35 4.94
CA THR A 2 -17.93 -2.57 5.11
C THR A 2 -18.02 -1.49 4.03
N ARG A 3 -19.17 -1.36 3.35
CA ARG A 3 -19.38 -0.34 2.32
C ARG A 3 -19.63 1.04 2.95
N PRO A 4 -19.33 2.15 2.26
CA PRO A 4 -19.82 3.47 2.64
C PRO A 4 -21.32 3.43 2.92
N GLY A 5 -21.74 4.03 4.05
CA GLY A 5 -23.13 4.05 4.49
C GLY A 5 -23.77 2.69 4.76
N GLU A 6 -23.00 1.59 4.90
CA GLU A 6 -23.55 0.27 5.19
C GLU A 6 -24.32 0.28 6.52
N THR A 7 -25.55 -0.23 6.50
CA THR A 7 -26.43 -0.27 7.67
C THR A 7 -26.74 -1.67 8.16
N ASN A 8 -26.33 -2.73 7.43
CA ASN A 8 -26.60 -4.10 7.82
C ASN A 8 -25.81 -4.46 9.09
N PRO A 9 -26.49 -4.63 10.24
CA PRO A 9 -25.83 -4.79 11.52
C PRO A 9 -25.23 -6.20 11.72
N TYR A 10 -25.41 -7.09 10.74
CA TYR A 10 -24.87 -8.44 10.68
C TYR A 10 -23.86 -8.62 9.55
N ALA A 11 -23.45 -7.54 8.87
CA ALA A 11 -22.44 -7.63 7.83
C ALA A 11 -21.13 -8.19 8.42
N THR A 12 -20.76 -9.39 7.98
CA THR A 12 -19.53 -10.08 8.33
C THR A 12 -18.54 -9.98 7.17
N GLY A 13 -17.28 -9.69 7.47
CA GLY A 13 -16.22 -9.50 6.48
C GLY A 13 -14.95 -9.02 7.16
N PHE A 14 -13.91 -8.71 6.38
CA PHE A 14 -12.72 -8.03 6.88
C PHE A 14 -13.15 -6.74 7.59
N VAL A 15 -13.17 -6.80 8.92
CA VAL A 15 -13.64 -5.76 9.83
C VAL A 15 -15.07 -5.25 9.51
N GLY A 16 -16.06 -6.13 9.67
CA GLY A 16 -17.48 -5.85 9.43
C GLY A 16 -18.22 -5.23 10.63
N ILE A 17 -19.35 -4.58 10.38
CA ILE A 17 -20.25 -4.05 11.43
C ILE A 17 -20.63 -5.14 12.43
N GLY A 18 -20.96 -6.34 11.94
CA GLY A 18 -21.32 -7.47 12.80
C GLY A 18 -20.17 -7.90 13.72
N THR A 19 -18.94 -7.89 13.21
CA THR A 19 -17.74 -8.26 13.99
C THR A 19 -17.53 -7.32 15.16
N PHE A 20 -17.62 -6.00 14.92
CA PHE A 20 -17.47 -5.01 15.99
C PHE A 20 -18.61 -5.02 16.99
N ARG A 21 -19.85 -5.19 16.53
CA ARG A 21 -21.00 -5.29 17.43
C ARG A 21 -20.92 -6.52 18.34
N SER A 22 -20.45 -7.65 17.84
CA SER A 22 -20.18 -8.84 18.66
C SER A 22 -19.06 -8.62 19.68
N ALA A 23 -18.16 -7.67 19.40
CA ALA A 23 -17.10 -7.23 20.31
C ALA A 23 -17.50 -6.02 21.18
N ASP A 24 -18.80 -5.71 21.29
CA ASP A 24 -19.37 -4.64 22.14
C ASP A 24 -18.96 -3.21 21.73
N TYR A 25 -18.80 -2.97 20.42
CA TYR A 25 -18.64 -1.63 19.86
C TYR A 25 -19.92 -1.16 19.17
N ASN A 26 -20.24 0.12 19.35
CA ASN A 26 -21.11 0.85 18.43
C ASN A 26 -20.32 1.16 17.15
N VAL A 27 -20.97 1.15 15.99
CA VAL A 27 -20.32 1.39 14.69
C VAL A 27 -21.04 2.52 13.97
N ILE A 28 -20.27 3.51 13.52
CA ILE A 28 -20.73 4.55 12.61
C ILE A 28 -20.10 4.31 11.25
N THR A 29 -20.95 4.24 10.23
CA THR A 29 -20.56 4.30 8.82
C THR A 29 -21.18 5.56 8.22
N TRP A 30 -20.55 6.13 7.19
CA TRP A 30 -21.07 7.33 6.53
C TRP A 30 -20.80 7.27 5.03
N ASP A 31 -21.58 8.04 4.28
CA ASP A 31 -21.31 8.34 2.88
C ASP A 31 -20.31 9.51 2.81
N PRO A 32 -19.18 9.38 2.10
CA PRO A 32 -18.22 10.47 1.93
C PRO A 32 -18.81 11.68 1.22
N ARG A 33 -18.22 12.85 1.47
CA ARG A 33 -18.53 14.09 0.74
C ARG A 33 -18.53 13.85 -0.77
N GLY A 34 -19.58 14.31 -1.44
CA GLY A 34 -19.72 14.22 -2.89
C GLY A 34 -20.12 12.84 -3.42
N GLU A 35 -20.26 11.84 -2.55
CA GLU A 35 -20.66 10.48 -2.92
C GLU A 35 -22.04 10.13 -2.35
N TYR A 36 -22.74 9.22 -3.03
CA TYR A 36 -24.02 8.66 -2.58
C TYR A 36 -25.01 9.73 -2.06
N ALA A 37 -25.48 9.61 -0.82
CA ALA A 37 -26.44 10.53 -0.22
C ALA A 37 -25.81 11.83 0.32
N SER A 38 -24.48 11.87 0.50
CA SER A 38 -23.76 13.01 1.07
C SER A 38 -23.53 14.12 0.04
N GLY A 39 -23.90 15.36 0.39
CA GLY A 39 -23.72 16.54 -0.47
C GLY A 39 -22.26 16.96 -0.69
N GLY A 40 -22.06 18.11 -1.32
CA GLY A 40 -20.72 18.70 -1.54
C GLY A 40 -19.95 18.12 -2.73
N LEU A 41 -18.66 18.46 -2.79
CA LEU A 41 -17.70 18.04 -3.82
C LEU A 41 -16.52 17.33 -3.16
N LEU A 42 -16.24 16.10 -3.57
CA LEU A 42 -15.10 15.30 -3.12
C LEU A 42 -13.77 15.99 -3.46
N GLN A 43 -12.85 16.02 -2.48
CA GLN A 43 -11.51 16.60 -2.55
C GLN A 43 -10.39 15.60 -2.23
N LEU A 44 -10.66 14.28 -2.29
CA LEU A 44 -9.69 13.20 -2.09
C LEU A 44 -9.00 13.27 -0.71
N ASP A 45 -9.74 13.01 0.36
CA ASP A 45 -9.26 13.09 1.76
C ASP A 45 -8.53 14.39 2.09
N ASN A 46 -9.03 15.53 1.60
CA ASN A 46 -8.40 16.79 1.89
C ASN A 46 -8.64 17.14 3.37
N PRO A 47 -7.57 17.42 4.17
CA PRO A 47 -7.72 17.74 5.59
C PRO A 47 -8.64 18.94 5.87
N ASN A 48 -8.76 19.85 4.90
CA ASN A 48 -9.59 21.05 5.01
C ASN A 48 -11.06 20.85 4.60
N PHE A 49 -11.41 19.67 4.06
CA PHE A 49 -12.75 19.29 3.62
C PHE A 49 -13.19 18.01 4.32
N GLU A 50 -12.85 16.83 3.80
CA GLU A 50 -13.22 15.53 4.38
C GLU A 50 -12.69 15.37 5.81
N GLY A 51 -11.49 15.88 6.12
CA GLY A 51 -10.98 15.88 7.50
C GLY A 51 -11.86 16.66 8.48
N LYS A 52 -12.50 17.76 8.05
CA LYS A 52 -13.47 18.50 8.87
C LYS A 52 -14.81 17.79 8.98
N ASP A 53 -15.19 17.02 7.96
CA ASP A 53 -16.40 16.21 8.00
C ASP A 53 -16.28 15.16 9.11
N VAL A 54 -15.13 14.50 9.23
CA VAL A 54 -14.88 13.54 10.32
C VAL A 54 -14.93 14.21 11.70
N SER A 55 -14.28 15.36 11.90
CA SER A 55 -14.40 16.09 13.17
C SER A 55 -15.85 16.46 13.51
N SER A 56 -16.67 16.76 12.50
CA SER A 56 -18.09 17.07 12.68
C SER A 56 -18.90 15.82 13.03
N ILE A 57 -18.57 14.67 12.41
CA ILE A 57 -19.16 13.37 12.76
C ILE A 57 -18.81 12.99 14.21
N ILE A 58 -17.56 13.18 14.64
CA ILE A 58 -17.14 12.92 16.03
C ILE A 58 -17.91 13.80 17.01
N SER A 59 -18.05 15.10 16.72
CA SER A 59 -18.84 16.01 17.56
C SER A 59 -20.32 15.60 17.62
N TRP A 60 -20.92 15.21 16.49
CA TRP A 60 -22.29 14.70 16.48
C TRP A 60 -22.43 13.39 17.26
N MET A 61 -21.46 12.48 17.12
CA MET A 61 -21.42 11.20 17.81
C MET A 61 -21.39 11.39 19.34
N ALA A 62 -20.59 12.33 19.84
CA ALA A 62 -20.47 12.58 21.27
C ALA A 62 -21.81 12.93 21.96
N ASP A 63 -22.78 13.47 21.21
CA ASP A 63 -24.12 13.80 21.69
C ASP A 63 -25.13 12.64 21.58
N GLN A 64 -24.75 11.50 20.99
CA GLN A 64 -25.68 10.39 20.76
C GLN A 64 -25.87 9.50 22.00
N PRO A 65 -27.11 9.03 22.26
CA PRO A 65 -27.35 8.05 23.32
C PRO A 65 -26.55 6.76 23.11
N GLY A 66 -25.91 6.27 24.18
CA GLY A 66 -25.14 5.03 24.16
C GLY A 66 -23.68 5.20 23.74
N VAL A 67 -23.23 6.42 23.44
CA VAL A 67 -21.80 6.74 23.25
C VAL A 67 -21.16 6.98 24.61
N GLN A 68 -20.08 6.24 24.88
CA GLN A 68 -19.26 6.45 26.07
C GLN A 68 -18.36 7.66 25.83
N LEU A 69 -18.26 8.54 26.83
CA LEU A 69 -17.35 9.68 26.83
C LEU A 69 -16.17 9.41 27.76
N ASP A 70 -14.97 9.74 27.31
CA ASP A 70 -13.77 9.78 28.15
C ASP A 70 -13.72 11.03 29.01
N ASP A 71 -14.21 12.16 28.47
CA ASP A 71 -14.45 13.39 29.23
C ASP A 71 -15.80 14.02 28.85
N ALA A 72 -16.72 14.03 29.81
CA ALA A 72 -18.05 14.60 29.65
C ALA A 72 -18.05 16.14 29.58
N ALA A 73 -17.03 16.81 30.11
CA ALA A 73 -16.95 18.27 30.10
C ALA A 73 -16.52 18.81 28.73
N THR A 74 -15.71 18.06 27.99
CA THR A 74 -15.23 18.40 26.65
C THR A 74 -16.00 17.71 25.53
N LEU A 75 -16.94 16.82 25.87
CA LEU A 75 -17.65 15.94 24.93
C LEU A 75 -16.65 15.12 24.09
N ASP A 76 -15.69 14.53 24.78
CA ASP A 76 -14.67 13.66 24.19
C ASP A 76 -15.16 12.21 24.18
N PRO A 77 -15.56 11.65 23.02
CA PRO A 77 -16.10 10.31 22.96
C PRO A 77 -14.99 9.27 22.87
N ARG A 78 -15.16 8.16 23.58
CA ARG A 78 -14.30 7.00 23.48
C ARG A 78 -14.46 6.36 22.11
N LEU A 79 -13.46 6.48 21.25
CA LEU A 79 -13.59 6.19 19.82
C LEU A 79 -12.28 5.69 19.19
N GLY A 80 -12.41 4.72 18.27
CA GLY A 80 -11.36 4.36 17.34
C GLY A 80 -11.87 4.40 15.91
N MET A 81 -10.96 4.46 14.95
CA MET A 81 -11.30 4.36 13.53
C MET A 81 -10.67 3.11 12.92
N VAL A 82 -11.40 2.47 12.01
CA VAL A 82 -10.92 1.33 11.21
C VAL A 82 -11.50 1.42 9.80
N GLY A 83 -10.70 1.11 8.80
CA GLY A 83 -11.05 1.28 7.41
C GLY A 83 -9.85 1.06 6.50
N VAL A 84 -10.10 0.83 5.22
CA VAL A 84 -9.05 0.60 4.23
C VAL A 84 -9.09 1.60 3.09
N SER A 85 -8.02 1.70 2.31
CA SER A 85 -7.95 2.52 1.10
C SER A 85 -8.33 3.96 1.47
N TYR A 86 -9.36 4.52 0.84
CA TYR A 86 -9.91 5.82 1.22
C TYR A 86 -10.34 5.90 2.70
N GLY A 87 -10.94 4.84 3.22
CA GLY A 87 -11.26 4.73 4.65
C GLY A 87 -10.03 4.57 5.55
N GLY A 88 -8.86 4.22 5.00
CA GLY A 88 -7.57 4.22 5.68
C GLY A 88 -6.90 5.59 5.65
N GLY A 89 -6.85 6.22 4.47
CA GLY A 89 -6.29 7.56 4.26
C GLY A 89 -6.96 8.62 5.14
N ILE A 90 -8.30 8.61 5.20
CA ILE A 90 -9.04 9.55 6.05
C ILE A 90 -8.73 9.41 7.55
N GLN A 91 -8.31 8.22 8.02
CA GLN A 91 -7.95 8.03 9.43
C GLN A 91 -6.68 8.80 9.78
N LEU A 92 -5.65 8.73 8.92
CA LEU A 92 -4.41 9.47 9.12
C LEU A 92 -4.67 10.98 9.12
N VAL A 93 -5.50 11.45 8.18
CA VAL A 93 -5.95 12.85 8.11
C VAL A 93 -6.70 13.27 9.37
N ALA A 94 -7.64 12.44 9.84
CA ALA A 94 -8.48 12.74 10.99
C ALA A 94 -7.68 12.72 12.30
N ALA A 95 -6.81 11.74 12.51
CA ALA A 95 -6.00 11.58 13.72
C ALA A 95 -4.97 12.71 13.93
N ALA A 96 -4.40 13.22 12.83
CA ALA A 96 -3.55 14.40 12.89
C ALA A 96 -4.35 15.63 13.33
N ARG A 97 -5.63 15.69 12.93
CA ARG A 97 -6.48 16.86 13.05
C ARG A 97 -7.26 16.94 14.36
N ASP A 98 -7.79 15.82 14.83
CA ASP A 98 -8.78 15.74 15.92
C ASP A 98 -8.24 14.86 17.04
N LYS A 99 -7.94 15.50 18.18
CA LYS A 99 -7.26 14.85 19.31
C LYS A 99 -8.18 13.99 20.18
N ARG A 100 -9.47 13.87 19.80
CA ARG A 100 -10.47 13.01 20.44
C ARG A 100 -10.45 11.57 19.94
N ILE A 101 -9.63 11.26 18.93
CA ILE A 101 -9.48 9.89 18.43
C ILE A 101 -8.54 9.13 19.37
N ASP A 102 -8.90 7.95 19.85
CA ASP A 102 -8.05 7.19 20.80
C ASP A 102 -7.08 6.23 20.08
N ALA A 103 -7.48 5.69 18.94
CA ALA A 103 -6.66 4.78 18.15
C ALA A 103 -7.16 4.68 16.70
N ILE A 104 -6.25 4.37 15.78
CA ILE A 104 -6.59 4.16 14.36
C ILE A 104 -6.02 2.84 13.84
N VAL A 105 -6.71 2.27 12.85
CA VAL A 105 -6.30 1.07 12.11
C VAL A 105 -6.39 1.38 10.59
N PRO A 106 -5.47 2.20 10.07
CA PRO A 106 -5.43 2.54 8.65
C PRO A 106 -4.94 1.35 7.82
N GLY A 107 -5.83 0.80 6.99
CA GLY A 107 -5.48 -0.24 6.02
C GLY A 107 -5.26 0.33 4.62
N LEU A 108 -4.29 -0.20 3.86
CA LEU A 108 -4.06 0.16 2.44
C LEU A 108 -4.02 1.69 2.20
N ALA A 109 -3.47 2.42 3.17
CA ALA A 109 -3.55 3.88 3.25
C ALA A 109 -2.29 4.51 2.67
N TRP A 110 -2.42 5.73 2.15
CA TRP A 110 -1.31 6.50 1.59
C TRP A 110 -0.83 7.57 2.57
N ASN A 111 0.44 7.95 2.47
CA ASN A 111 0.92 9.21 3.02
C ASN A 111 0.84 10.32 1.95
N SER A 112 1.13 10.00 0.68
CA SER A 112 1.23 10.95 -0.43
C SER A 112 0.55 10.41 -1.68
N LEU A 113 -0.49 11.09 -2.17
CA LEU A 113 -1.13 10.70 -3.44
C LEU A 113 -0.24 10.98 -4.66
N ASN A 114 0.72 11.91 -4.57
CA ASN A 114 1.70 12.09 -5.64
C ASN A 114 2.59 10.85 -5.76
N ASP A 115 3.04 10.29 -4.65
CA ASP A 115 3.91 9.11 -4.68
C ASP A 115 3.10 7.84 -4.97
N ALA A 116 1.86 7.74 -4.48
CA ALA A 116 0.99 6.61 -4.78
C ALA A 116 0.51 6.56 -6.25
N LEU A 117 0.11 7.69 -6.85
CA LEU A 117 -0.51 7.72 -8.21
C LEU A 117 0.45 8.20 -9.31
N TYR A 118 1.52 8.91 -8.94
CA TYR A 118 2.49 9.50 -9.86
C TYR A 118 3.94 9.28 -9.40
N PRO A 119 4.33 8.06 -8.94
CA PRO A 119 5.65 7.80 -8.35
C PRO A 119 6.78 8.21 -9.29
N HIS A 120 7.67 9.07 -8.79
CA HIS A 120 8.80 9.63 -9.56
C HIS A 120 8.41 10.26 -10.91
N GLY A 121 7.15 10.68 -11.04
CA GLY A 121 6.60 11.23 -12.27
C GLY A 121 6.17 10.21 -13.33
N ALA A 122 5.98 8.95 -12.95
CA ALA A 122 5.36 7.91 -13.76
C ALA A 122 3.88 7.77 -13.39
N PHE A 123 2.98 8.00 -14.35
CA PHE A 123 1.54 7.97 -14.11
C PHE A 123 0.99 6.55 -14.09
N LYS A 124 0.28 6.17 -13.01
CA LYS A 124 -0.40 4.88 -12.89
C LYS A 124 -1.67 4.83 -13.74
N THR A 125 -1.51 4.78 -15.07
CA THR A 125 -2.58 4.81 -16.08
C THR A 125 -3.70 3.80 -15.81
N ALA A 126 -3.36 2.54 -15.52
CA ALA A 126 -4.38 1.51 -15.30
C ALA A 126 -5.26 1.82 -14.08
N TRP A 127 -4.63 2.18 -12.97
CA TRP A 127 -5.35 2.51 -11.74
C TRP A 127 -6.14 3.81 -11.85
N ALA A 128 -5.57 4.85 -12.46
CA ALA A 128 -6.28 6.11 -12.68
C ALA A 128 -7.56 5.90 -13.51
N SER A 129 -7.48 5.10 -14.58
CA SER A 129 -8.63 4.71 -15.40
C SER A 129 -9.69 3.93 -14.61
N LEU A 130 -9.29 2.97 -13.76
CA LEU A 130 -10.21 2.19 -12.94
C LEU A 130 -10.89 3.02 -11.84
N LEU A 131 -10.13 3.89 -11.16
CA LEU A 131 -10.66 4.81 -10.17
C LEU A 131 -11.64 5.79 -10.80
N MET A 132 -11.33 6.31 -11.99
CA MET A 132 -12.21 7.18 -12.76
C MET A 132 -13.53 6.49 -13.13
N LEU A 133 -13.45 5.23 -13.55
CA LEU A 133 -14.64 4.41 -13.81
C LEU A 133 -15.47 4.24 -12.54
N GLY A 134 -14.84 3.95 -11.40
CA GLY A 134 -15.51 3.86 -10.10
C GLY A 134 -16.27 5.14 -9.74
N LEU A 135 -15.63 6.29 -9.87
CA LEU A 135 -16.24 7.61 -9.62
C LEU A 135 -17.45 7.88 -10.53
N VAL A 136 -17.41 7.44 -11.79
CA VAL A 136 -18.56 7.55 -12.71
C VAL A 136 -19.69 6.62 -12.31
N GLN A 137 -19.37 5.37 -11.96
CA GLN A 137 -20.36 4.37 -11.59
C GLN A 137 -21.12 4.75 -10.32
N THR A 138 -20.45 5.38 -9.35
CA THR A 138 -21.09 5.88 -8.13
C THR A 138 -21.80 7.22 -8.32
N GLY A 139 -21.61 7.89 -9.47
CA GLY A 139 -22.14 9.23 -9.70
C GLY A 139 -21.50 10.29 -8.79
N ALA A 140 -20.24 10.10 -8.41
CA ALA A 140 -19.51 10.97 -7.51
C ALA A 140 -19.38 12.40 -8.08
N ARG A 141 -19.62 13.39 -7.22
CA ARG A 141 -19.38 14.81 -7.50
C ARG A 141 -17.99 15.18 -7.03
N ILE A 142 -17.05 15.26 -7.96
CA ILE A 142 -15.63 15.44 -7.63
C ILE A 142 -15.12 16.82 -8.03
N ASN A 143 -14.00 17.24 -7.43
CA ASN A 143 -13.22 18.39 -7.91
C ASN A 143 -12.88 18.22 -9.42
N PRO A 144 -13.30 19.14 -10.32
CA PRO A 144 -13.08 19.00 -11.76
C PRO A 144 -11.61 18.90 -12.19
N GLN A 145 -10.65 19.36 -11.36
CA GLN A 145 -9.23 19.19 -11.63
C GLN A 145 -8.82 17.71 -11.71
N ILE A 146 -9.55 16.81 -11.01
CA ILE A 146 -9.30 15.36 -11.01
C ILE A 146 -9.53 14.80 -12.42
N TYR A 147 -10.63 15.17 -13.09
CA TYR A 147 -10.89 14.75 -14.48
C TYR A 147 -9.76 15.18 -15.42
N GLY A 148 -9.32 16.43 -15.30
CA GLY A 148 -8.24 16.96 -16.13
C GLY A 148 -6.91 16.23 -15.89
N GLY A 149 -6.61 15.87 -14.63
CA GLY A 149 -5.42 15.10 -14.27
C GLY A 149 -5.42 13.71 -14.88
N ILE A 150 -6.54 12.99 -14.74
CA ILE A 150 -6.67 11.63 -15.27
C ILE A 150 -6.59 11.63 -16.80
N ILE A 151 -7.32 12.52 -17.48
CA ILE A 151 -7.29 12.59 -18.95
C ILE A 151 -5.88 12.90 -19.47
N LEU A 152 -5.17 13.85 -18.85
CA LEU A 152 -3.81 14.19 -19.28
C LEU A 152 -2.83 13.05 -18.99
N GLY A 153 -2.94 12.43 -17.83
CA GLY A 153 -2.13 11.29 -17.43
C GLY A 153 -2.35 10.07 -18.33
N ASP A 154 -3.59 9.72 -18.64
CA ASP A 154 -3.93 8.60 -19.51
C ASP A 154 -3.44 8.82 -20.95
N LEU A 155 -3.49 10.06 -21.44
CA LEU A 155 -3.08 10.38 -22.81
C LEU A 155 -1.56 10.54 -22.97
N LEU A 156 -0.88 11.16 -22.00
CA LEU A 156 0.51 11.63 -22.13
C LEU A 156 1.45 11.13 -21.02
N GLY A 157 0.95 10.44 -20.00
CA GLY A 157 1.75 9.97 -18.86
C GLY A 157 2.32 11.10 -17.99
N ILE A 158 1.68 12.28 -17.99
CA ILE A 158 2.13 13.46 -17.23
C ILE A 158 1.00 14.13 -16.47
N LEU A 159 1.37 14.77 -15.36
CA LEU A 159 0.54 15.73 -14.64
C LEU A 159 1.16 17.13 -14.69
N THR A 160 0.32 18.15 -14.78
CA THR A 160 0.73 19.56 -14.59
C THR A 160 1.03 19.86 -13.12
N GLN A 161 1.69 20.99 -12.83
CA GLN A 161 1.94 21.39 -11.45
C GLN A 161 0.63 21.55 -10.65
N SER A 162 -0.38 22.22 -11.22
CA SER A 162 -1.65 22.42 -10.51
C SER A 162 -2.39 21.11 -10.21
N GLN A 163 -2.26 20.09 -11.06
CA GLN A 163 -2.83 18.76 -10.80
C GLN A 163 -2.06 18.03 -9.70
N ARG A 164 -0.73 18.16 -9.67
CA ARG A 164 0.07 17.67 -8.54
C ARG A 164 -0.26 18.39 -7.24
N ASP A 165 -0.51 19.70 -7.29
CA ASP A 165 -0.90 20.46 -6.10
C ASP A 165 -2.23 19.99 -5.52
N VAL A 166 -3.18 19.55 -6.35
CA VAL A 166 -4.40 18.88 -5.88
C VAL A 166 -4.03 17.61 -5.11
N LEU A 167 -3.22 16.72 -5.68
CA LEU A 167 -2.77 15.50 -5.00
C LEU A 167 -1.97 15.81 -3.71
N THR A 168 -1.13 16.84 -3.71
CA THR A 168 -0.39 17.29 -2.52
C THR A 168 -1.32 17.76 -1.40
N SER A 169 -2.44 18.39 -1.75
CA SER A 169 -3.43 18.85 -0.78
C SER A 169 -4.38 17.75 -0.28
N SER A 170 -4.26 16.55 -0.83
CA SER A 170 -5.19 15.43 -0.68
C SER A 170 -4.52 14.28 0.07
N GLY A 171 -5.01 13.94 1.26
CA GLY A 171 -4.37 13.01 2.18
C GLY A 171 -3.58 13.69 3.32
N PRO A 172 -2.91 12.90 4.16
CA PRO A 172 -2.26 13.41 5.36
C PRO A 172 -0.94 14.12 5.05
N GLY A 173 -0.12 13.64 4.11
CA GLY A 173 1.20 14.22 3.84
C GLY A 173 2.02 14.36 5.13
N ALA A 174 2.62 15.54 5.33
CA ALA A 174 3.37 15.86 6.55
C ALA A 174 2.54 15.82 7.85
N LEU A 175 1.20 15.77 7.77
CA LEU A 175 0.35 15.68 8.97
C LEU A 175 0.49 14.35 9.70
N VAL A 176 1.09 13.32 9.09
CA VAL A 176 1.39 12.06 9.79
C VAL A 176 2.29 12.32 11.01
N ASP A 177 3.21 13.28 10.94
CA ASP A 177 4.09 13.69 12.06
C ASP A 177 3.32 14.34 13.23
N ASP A 178 2.08 14.76 13.01
CA ASP A 178 1.21 15.35 14.03
C ASP A 178 0.30 14.31 14.70
N ILE A 179 0.35 13.03 14.30
CA ILE A 179 -0.49 11.96 14.86
C ILE A 179 0.01 11.57 16.25
N THR A 180 -0.86 11.67 17.24
CA THR A 180 -0.53 11.47 18.67
C THR A 180 -1.17 10.22 19.27
N VAL A 181 -1.71 9.33 18.43
CA VAL A 181 -2.59 8.23 18.85
C VAL A 181 -2.05 6.89 18.36
N PRO A 182 -2.18 5.80 19.15
CA PRO A 182 -1.81 4.45 18.74
C PRO A 182 -2.32 4.09 17.33
N THR A 183 -1.40 3.68 16.46
CA THR A 183 -1.68 3.37 15.05
C THR A 183 -1.30 1.92 14.68
N LEU A 184 -2.27 1.14 14.20
CA LEU A 184 -2.06 -0.19 13.59
C LEU A 184 -2.22 -0.12 12.08
N ILE A 185 -1.11 -0.21 11.34
CA ILE A 185 -1.09 -0.18 9.88
C ILE A 185 -1.32 -1.59 9.32
N ILE A 186 -2.25 -1.72 8.37
CA ILE A 186 -2.48 -3.00 7.66
C ILE A 186 -2.23 -2.80 6.17
N GLN A 187 -1.25 -3.48 5.60
CA GLN A 187 -0.84 -3.29 4.21
C GLN A 187 -0.84 -4.58 3.40
N GLY A 188 -1.18 -4.49 2.12
CA GLY A 188 -1.23 -5.64 1.22
C GLY A 188 0.11 -5.91 0.52
N THR A 189 0.61 -7.14 0.60
CA THR A 189 1.86 -7.57 -0.10
C THR A 189 1.73 -7.58 -1.62
N VAL A 190 0.50 -7.50 -2.13
CA VAL A 190 0.19 -7.41 -3.56
C VAL A 190 -0.61 -6.15 -3.91
N ASP A 191 -0.49 -5.10 -3.08
CA ASP A 191 -1.09 -3.81 -3.40
C ASP A 191 -0.22 -3.05 -4.40
N ASP A 192 -0.69 -2.96 -5.64
CA ASP A 192 -0.02 -2.28 -6.75
C ASP A 192 -0.54 -0.84 -6.96
N LEU A 193 -1.54 -0.41 -6.18
CA LEU A 193 -2.02 0.98 -6.12
C LEU A 193 -1.30 1.76 -5.03
N ILE A 194 -1.39 1.28 -3.79
CA ILE A 194 -0.76 1.85 -2.60
C ILE A 194 0.23 0.80 -2.12
N THR A 195 1.47 0.86 -2.59
CA THR A 195 2.47 -0.19 -2.35
C THR A 195 2.94 -0.20 -0.90
N LEU A 196 3.68 -1.24 -0.53
CA LEU A 196 4.24 -1.40 0.82
C LEU A 196 5.10 -0.20 1.26
N ASP A 197 5.77 0.47 0.31
CA ASP A 197 6.56 1.68 0.53
C ASP A 197 5.76 2.80 1.22
N GLN A 198 4.48 2.96 0.90
CA GLN A 198 3.61 3.94 1.55
C GLN A 198 3.37 3.60 3.02
N ALA A 199 3.24 2.31 3.35
CA ALA A 199 3.10 1.87 4.74
C ALA A 199 4.41 2.04 5.51
N ASN A 200 5.56 1.71 4.89
CA ASN A 200 6.89 1.94 5.46
C ASN A 200 7.12 3.43 5.74
N THR A 201 6.82 4.30 4.78
CA THR A 201 6.92 5.75 4.96
C THR A 201 6.04 6.25 6.10
N ASN A 202 4.79 5.76 6.21
CA ASN A 202 3.94 6.09 7.35
C ASN A 202 4.55 5.65 8.69
N VAL A 203 5.13 4.45 8.78
CA VAL A 203 5.83 3.97 9.99
C VAL A 203 7.01 4.88 10.34
N GLU A 204 7.82 5.27 9.36
CA GLU A 204 8.96 6.18 9.56
C GLU A 204 8.52 7.55 10.09
N MET A 205 7.47 8.12 9.50
CA MET A 205 6.90 9.40 9.94
C MET A 205 6.34 9.33 11.37
N LEU A 206 5.74 8.19 11.75
CA LEU A 206 5.20 7.99 13.10
C LEU A 206 6.26 7.66 14.15
N ALA A 207 7.48 7.28 13.76
CA ALA A 207 8.47 6.68 14.66
C ALA A 207 8.87 7.59 15.84
N ASP A 208 8.92 8.89 15.60
CA ASP A 208 9.31 9.90 16.60
C ASP A 208 8.10 10.62 17.22
N ASN A 209 6.88 10.23 16.88
CA ASN A 209 5.68 10.89 17.39
C ASN A 209 5.49 10.62 18.88
N LEU A 210 5.02 11.64 19.60
CA LEU A 210 4.72 11.56 21.02
C LEU A 210 3.22 11.76 21.27
N ASP A 211 2.67 11.02 22.22
CA ASP A 211 1.31 11.22 22.71
C ASP A 211 1.17 12.53 23.50
N ALA A 212 -0.05 12.85 23.94
CA ALA A 212 -0.33 14.06 24.72
C ALA A 212 0.44 14.15 26.06
N ASN A 213 1.00 13.03 26.55
CA ASN A 213 1.78 12.93 27.77
C ASN A 213 3.30 12.92 27.51
N GLY A 214 3.73 12.97 26.24
CA GLY A 214 5.14 12.92 25.85
C GLY A 214 5.73 11.50 25.77
N ASN A 215 4.91 10.45 25.73
CA ASN A 215 5.38 9.08 25.50
C ASN A 215 5.41 8.75 24.01
N PRO A 216 6.30 7.86 23.54
CA PRO A 216 6.27 7.37 22.16
C PRO A 216 4.90 6.80 21.80
N VAL A 217 4.38 7.20 20.63
CA VAL A 217 3.13 6.67 20.09
C VAL A 217 3.33 5.19 19.75
N PRO A 218 2.47 4.27 20.22
CA PRO A 218 2.53 2.87 19.81
C PRO A 218 2.20 2.70 18.32
N VAL A 219 3.10 2.05 17.58
CA VAL A 219 2.91 1.73 16.17
C VAL A 219 3.06 0.22 15.98
N LYS A 220 2.14 -0.38 15.22
CA LYS A 220 2.21 -1.78 14.78
C LYS A 220 1.93 -1.86 13.28
N MET A 221 2.54 -2.81 12.58
CA MET A 221 2.29 -3.04 11.16
C MET A 221 2.07 -4.53 10.84
N ILE A 222 1.09 -4.81 9.98
CA ILE A 222 0.82 -6.15 9.45
C ILE A 222 0.78 -6.10 7.93
N TRP A 223 1.59 -6.92 7.27
CA TRP A 223 1.50 -7.20 5.85
C TRP A 223 0.72 -8.49 5.60
N PHE A 224 -0.29 -8.44 4.74
CA PHE A 224 -1.13 -9.58 4.41
C PHE A 224 -1.20 -9.82 2.90
N CYS A 225 -1.60 -11.02 2.49
CA CYS A 225 -1.75 -11.31 1.06
C CYS A 225 -3.08 -10.77 0.57
N GLY A 226 -3.01 -9.63 -0.11
CA GLY A 226 -4.12 -8.87 -0.66
C GLY A 226 -3.72 -7.42 -0.88
N GLY A 227 -4.69 -6.52 -0.88
CA GLY A 227 -4.51 -5.11 -1.26
C GLY A 227 -5.55 -4.71 -2.30
N HIS A 228 -5.23 -3.68 -3.09
CA HIS A 228 -6.01 -3.33 -4.28
C HIS A 228 -5.78 -4.31 -5.44
N GLY A 229 -4.59 -4.91 -5.52
CA GLY A 229 -4.26 -6.00 -6.43
C GLY A 229 -4.85 -7.35 -6.01
N VAL A 230 -4.50 -8.40 -6.74
CA VAL A 230 -5.05 -9.75 -6.51
C VAL A 230 -3.95 -10.67 -5.99
N CYS A 231 -4.15 -11.24 -4.80
CA CYS A 231 -3.25 -12.24 -4.25
C CYS A 231 -3.46 -13.57 -4.99
N LEU A 232 -2.41 -14.05 -5.68
CA LEU A 232 -2.41 -15.32 -6.41
C LEU A 232 -1.65 -16.42 -5.67
N ASP A 233 -1.00 -16.07 -4.57
CA ASP A 233 -0.26 -16.98 -3.71
C ASP A 233 -1.22 -17.88 -2.93
N PRO A 234 -0.75 -19.02 -2.39
CA PRO A 234 -1.56 -19.89 -1.57
C PRO A 234 -2.23 -19.12 -0.43
N ALA A 235 -3.54 -19.32 -0.28
CA ALA A 235 -4.29 -18.68 0.79
C ALA A 235 -3.79 -19.16 2.15
N SER A 236 -3.37 -18.21 3.00
CA SER A 236 -3.02 -18.52 4.37
C SER A 236 -4.28 -18.90 5.16
N PRO A 237 -4.30 -20.04 5.88
CA PRO A 237 -5.47 -20.47 6.64
C PRO A 237 -5.79 -19.56 7.83
N ILE A 238 -4.83 -18.75 8.27
CA ILE A 238 -4.94 -17.95 9.50
C ILE A 238 -5.19 -16.46 9.25
N GLN A 239 -4.96 -15.98 8.03
CA GLN A 239 -4.92 -14.54 7.70
C GLN A 239 -6.16 -13.77 8.18
N ASN A 240 -7.35 -14.25 7.84
CA ASN A 240 -8.59 -13.56 8.19
C ASN A 240 -8.80 -13.51 9.71
N GLN A 241 -8.46 -14.59 10.41
CA GLN A 241 -8.53 -14.65 11.87
C GLN A 241 -7.51 -13.69 12.48
N LEU A 242 -6.25 -13.75 12.03
CA LEU A 242 -5.16 -12.91 12.53
C LEU A 242 -5.50 -11.43 12.40
N LEU A 243 -5.87 -10.97 11.20
CA LEU A 243 -6.17 -9.56 10.98
C LEU A 243 -7.37 -9.08 11.80
N THR A 244 -8.38 -9.94 11.96
CA THR A 244 -9.55 -9.62 12.80
C THR A 244 -9.16 -9.55 14.27
N SER A 245 -8.41 -10.53 14.80
CA SER A 245 -8.01 -10.56 16.21
C SER A 245 -7.07 -9.41 16.54
N GLU A 246 -6.10 -9.11 15.68
CA GLU A 246 -5.15 -8.02 15.90
C GLU A 246 -5.84 -6.66 15.89
N THR A 247 -6.81 -6.45 14.97
CA THR A 247 -7.64 -5.25 14.96
C THR A 247 -8.44 -5.10 16.25
N LEU A 248 -9.12 -6.16 16.71
CA LEU A 248 -9.91 -6.11 17.93
C LEU A 248 -9.05 -5.95 19.18
N ASN A 249 -7.90 -6.63 19.25
CA ASN A 249 -6.95 -6.49 20.37
C ASN A 249 -6.42 -5.06 20.45
N TRP A 250 -6.11 -4.44 19.30
CA TRP A 250 -5.68 -3.04 19.24
C TRP A 250 -6.73 -2.09 19.81
N LEU A 251 -7.98 -2.20 19.36
CA LEU A 251 -9.07 -1.36 19.86
C LEU A 251 -9.36 -1.65 21.34
N ASP A 252 -9.34 -2.91 21.76
CA ASP A 252 -9.56 -3.26 23.16
C ASP A 252 -8.46 -2.68 24.06
N ARG A 253 -7.21 -2.67 23.59
CA ARG A 253 -6.07 -2.12 24.34
C ARG A 253 -6.14 -0.61 24.48
N TYR A 254 -6.47 0.10 23.40
CA TYR A 254 -6.31 1.55 23.31
C TYR A 254 -7.62 2.34 23.36
N VAL A 255 -8.69 1.84 22.75
CA VAL A 255 -10.03 2.48 22.83
C VAL A 255 -10.73 2.07 24.12
N LYS A 256 -10.84 0.76 24.41
CA LYS A 256 -11.45 0.32 25.70
C LYS A 256 -10.52 0.54 26.89
N GLY A 257 -9.24 0.79 26.67
CA GLY A 257 -8.24 1.00 27.72
C GLY A 257 -7.91 -0.28 28.51
N ASN A 258 -8.16 -1.47 27.95
CA ASN A 258 -7.83 -2.73 28.61
C ASN A 258 -6.32 -3.00 28.53
N THR A 259 -5.57 -2.57 29.55
CA THR A 259 -4.10 -2.73 29.59
C THR A 259 -3.62 -4.18 29.67
N ALA A 260 -4.51 -5.15 29.92
CA ALA A 260 -4.19 -6.57 29.95
C ALA A 260 -4.25 -7.24 28.57
N THR A 261 -4.81 -6.57 27.56
CA THR A 261 -4.86 -7.09 26.19
C THR A 261 -3.47 -6.99 25.55
N ASP A 262 -2.96 -8.14 25.09
CA ASP A 262 -1.73 -8.20 24.30
C ASP A 262 -2.01 -7.82 22.84
N THR A 263 -1.24 -6.87 22.30
CA THR A 263 -1.31 -6.44 20.90
C THR A 263 -0.30 -7.19 20.03
N GLY A 264 0.42 -8.18 20.57
CA GLY A 264 1.34 -9.02 19.83
C GLY A 264 2.58 -8.26 19.33
N PRO A 265 3.30 -8.84 18.36
CA PRO A 265 4.58 -8.31 17.87
C PRO A 265 4.40 -7.02 17.06
N THR A 266 5.47 -6.23 16.99
CA THR A 266 5.55 -4.93 16.29
C THR A 266 5.29 -5.04 14.79
N PHE A 267 5.83 -6.08 14.16
CA PHE A 267 5.69 -6.31 12.72
C PHE A 267 5.34 -7.76 12.41
N GLN A 268 4.37 -7.96 11.52
CA GLN A 268 3.99 -9.27 11.01
C GLN A 268 3.86 -9.21 9.50
N TRP A 269 4.24 -10.27 8.78
CA TRP A 269 4.10 -10.34 7.33
C TRP A 269 3.80 -11.76 6.88
N VAL A 270 3.28 -11.90 5.66
CA VAL A 270 3.07 -13.19 4.99
C VAL A 270 3.98 -13.29 3.76
N ASP A 271 4.52 -14.48 3.51
CA ASP A 271 5.32 -14.77 2.32
C ASP A 271 4.49 -15.40 1.18
N GLN A 272 5.16 -15.75 0.08
CA GLN A 272 4.55 -16.37 -1.09
C GLN A 272 3.96 -17.76 -0.85
N ASP A 273 4.24 -18.40 0.29
CA ASP A 273 3.73 -19.72 0.66
C ASP A 273 2.52 -19.61 1.61
N GLY A 274 2.05 -18.38 1.88
CA GLY A 274 0.97 -18.09 2.81
C GLY A 274 1.37 -18.26 4.28
N GLN A 275 2.67 -18.33 4.58
CA GLN A 275 3.17 -18.44 5.95
C GLN A 275 3.36 -17.06 6.56
N PHE A 276 2.78 -16.86 7.74
CA PHE A 276 3.00 -15.62 8.50
C PHE A 276 4.26 -15.74 9.36
N TYR A 277 4.96 -14.62 9.46
CA TYR A 277 6.12 -14.40 10.31
C TYR A 277 5.92 -13.15 11.16
N ALA A 278 6.73 -13.03 12.20
CA ALA A 278 6.70 -11.91 13.12
C ALA A 278 8.12 -11.45 13.50
N SER A 279 8.21 -10.15 13.82
CA SER A 279 9.37 -9.48 14.38
C SER A 279 8.96 -8.43 15.41
N ASP A 280 9.81 -8.21 16.42
CA ASP A 280 9.61 -7.17 17.43
C ASP A 280 10.12 -5.79 16.95
N VAL A 281 10.72 -5.71 15.75
CA VAL A 281 11.16 -4.47 15.12
C VAL A 281 10.49 -4.30 13.76
N MET A 282 10.31 -3.04 13.34
CA MET A 282 9.74 -2.68 12.04
C MET A 282 10.73 -2.99 10.90
N PRO A 283 10.25 -3.21 9.66
CA PRO A 283 11.14 -3.37 8.51
C PRO A 283 11.95 -2.11 8.19
N THR A 284 11.52 -0.94 8.69
CA THR A 284 12.24 0.34 8.58
C THR A 284 13.35 0.49 9.64
N ASP A 285 13.41 -0.40 10.65
CA ASP A 285 14.48 -0.41 11.63
C ASP A 285 15.76 -1.01 11.01
N PRO A 286 16.93 -0.34 11.10
CA PRO A 286 18.19 -0.88 10.57
C PRO A 286 18.56 -2.27 11.13
N GLY A 287 18.11 -2.60 12.34
CA GLY A 287 18.30 -3.90 12.98
C GLY A 287 17.40 -5.01 12.44
N PHE A 288 16.38 -4.70 11.64
CA PHE A 288 15.56 -5.70 10.96
C PHE A 288 16.35 -6.44 9.87
N HIS A 289 17.19 -5.72 9.13
CA HIS A 289 17.89 -6.25 7.96
C HIS A 289 19.19 -6.97 8.29
N GLY A 290 19.45 -8.04 7.54
CA GLY A 290 20.68 -8.81 7.56
C GLY A 290 21.68 -8.36 6.50
N ALA A 291 22.70 -9.20 6.25
CA ALA A 291 23.63 -8.95 5.16
C ALA A 291 22.91 -9.11 3.80
N PRO A 292 22.93 -8.09 2.92
CA PRO A 292 22.23 -8.17 1.65
C PRO A 292 22.88 -9.17 0.70
N ILE A 293 22.08 -9.75 -0.19
CA ILE A 293 22.57 -10.63 -1.25
C ILE A 293 22.82 -9.80 -2.49
N ASN A 294 24.09 -9.63 -2.83
CA ASN A 294 24.52 -8.82 -3.95
C ASN A 294 24.77 -9.69 -5.19
N SER A 295 24.32 -9.22 -6.34
CA SER A 295 24.62 -9.81 -7.64
C SER A 295 24.93 -8.72 -8.66
N ILE A 296 25.85 -9.01 -9.58
CA ILE A 296 26.18 -8.13 -10.70
C ILE A 296 26.20 -8.99 -11.95
N SER A 297 25.48 -8.54 -12.97
CA SER A 297 25.38 -9.22 -14.26
C SER A 297 25.54 -8.23 -15.41
N ALA A 298 25.96 -8.76 -16.57
CA ALA A 298 25.83 -8.02 -17.82
C ALA A 298 24.34 -7.76 -18.11
N GLY A 299 24.05 -6.60 -18.70
CA GLY A 299 22.70 -6.28 -19.17
C GLY A 299 22.45 -6.83 -20.58
N GLY A 300 21.65 -6.09 -21.34
CA GLY A 300 21.33 -6.44 -22.72
C GLY A 300 20.72 -5.29 -23.48
N PHE A 301 20.38 -5.56 -24.74
CA PHE A 301 19.66 -4.64 -25.60
C PHE A 301 18.15 -4.89 -25.50
N MET A 302 17.36 -3.82 -25.43
CA MET A 302 15.91 -3.89 -25.40
C MET A 302 15.29 -2.77 -26.25
N PRO A 303 14.45 -3.10 -27.26
CA PRO A 303 13.65 -2.10 -27.94
C PRO A 303 12.51 -1.63 -27.01
N ILE A 304 12.24 -0.33 -27.03
CA ILE A 304 11.12 0.28 -26.32
C ILE A 304 10.00 0.53 -27.32
N LEU A 305 9.01 -0.34 -27.27
CA LEU A 305 7.83 -0.30 -28.11
C LEU A 305 6.61 -0.23 -27.20
N PRO A 306 5.64 0.67 -27.45
CA PRO A 306 4.42 0.68 -26.67
C PRO A 306 3.69 -0.65 -26.91
N ILE A 307 3.33 -1.35 -25.82
CA ILE A 307 2.49 -2.58 -25.77
C ILE A 307 3.22 -3.88 -26.12
N ALA A 308 4.11 -3.90 -27.13
CA ALA A 308 4.63 -5.15 -27.69
C ALA A 308 5.52 -5.94 -26.71
N GLY A 309 5.01 -7.09 -26.25
CA GLY A 309 5.74 -8.02 -25.39
C GLY A 309 5.99 -7.52 -23.96
N GLY A 310 5.30 -6.45 -23.54
CA GLY A 310 5.46 -5.84 -22.21
C GLY A 310 4.94 -6.70 -21.06
N SER A 311 5.02 -6.14 -19.85
CA SER A 311 4.48 -6.72 -18.64
C SER A 311 2.99 -6.41 -18.50
N GLY A 312 2.19 -7.42 -18.18
CA GLY A 312 0.75 -7.28 -18.01
C GLY A 312 -0.02 -7.12 -19.34
N PRO A 313 -1.36 -7.03 -19.24
CA PRO A 313 -2.10 -7.26 -18.02
C PRO A 313 -2.09 -8.77 -17.73
N LEU A 314 -2.31 -9.16 -16.47
CA LEU A 314 -2.72 -10.52 -16.21
C LEU A 314 -3.98 -10.77 -17.06
N GLY A 315 -3.93 -11.77 -17.96
CA GLY A 315 -5.10 -12.18 -18.73
C GLY A 315 -6.26 -12.52 -17.77
N ASN A 316 -7.45 -12.84 -18.28
CA ASN A 316 -8.61 -13.12 -17.43
C ASN A 316 -8.83 -14.63 -17.16
N PRO A 317 -8.01 -15.35 -16.36
CA PRO A 317 -8.30 -16.75 -16.03
C PRO A 317 -9.37 -16.91 -14.95
N LEU A 318 -9.77 -15.82 -14.24
CA LEU A 318 -10.63 -15.86 -13.04
C LEU A 318 -11.88 -14.96 -13.07
N GLY A 319 -12.12 -14.20 -14.14
CA GLY A 319 -13.26 -13.27 -14.24
C GLY A 319 -13.09 -11.94 -13.48
N LEU A 320 -11.88 -11.59 -13.03
CA LEU A 320 -11.67 -10.47 -12.10
C LEU A 320 -11.56 -9.12 -12.82
N GLU A 321 -12.36 -8.17 -12.35
CA GLU A 321 -12.51 -6.79 -12.82
C GLU A 321 -11.28 -5.88 -12.61
N ASN A 322 -10.28 -6.33 -11.82
CA ASN A 322 -9.05 -5.59 -11.48
C ASN A 322 -7.77 -6.19 -12.09
N SER A 323 -7.85 -6.94 -13.20
CA SER A 323 -6.67 -7.59 -13.81
C SER A 323 -5.77 -6.64 -14.62
N LEU A 324 -6.29 -5.47 -15.02
CA LEU A 324 -5.59 -4.49 -15.83
C LEU A 324 -4.27 -3.96 -15.19
N PRO A 325 -4.24 -3.55 -13.91
CA PRO A 325 -3.02 -3.10 -13.24
C PRO A 325 -2.09 -4.24 -12.80
N ILE A 326 -2.39 -5.50 -13.08
CA ILE A 326 -1.53 -6.59 -12.61
C ILE A 326 -0.40 -6.85 -13.63
N PRO A 327 0.88 -6.67 -13.25
CA PRO A 327 2.00 -7.00 -14.11
C PRO A 327 2.15 -8.52 -14.29
N THR A 328 2.76 -8.93 -15.39
CA THR A 328 3.07 -10.34 -15.67
C THR A 328 4.50 -10.47 -16.18
N LYS A 329 5.03 -11.70 -16.17
CA LYS A 329 6.29 -11.99 -16.85
C LYS A 329 6.26 -11.47 -18.29
N ALA A 330 7.20 -10.60 -18.62
CA ALA A 330 7.29 -9.95 -19.92
C ALA A 330 8.11 -10.80 -20.91
N GLN A 331 7.76 -10.71 -22.19
CA GLN A 331 8.51 -11.35 -23.29
C GLN A 331 9.63 -10.43 -23.80
N ASN A 332 9.36 -9.13 -23.89
CA ASN A 332 10.31 -8.09 -24.23
C ASN A 332 10.96 -7.55 -22.95
N ALA A 333 11.99 -8.24 -22.48
CA ALA A 333 12.68 -7.93 -21.23
C ALA A 333 14.17 -8.27 -21.29
N ILE A 334 14.97 -7.52 -20.53
CA ILE A 334 16.32 -7.92 -20.16
C ILE A 334 16.18 -8.74 -18.88
N ASN A 335 16.55 -10.02 -18.95
CA ASN A 335 16.43 -10.96 -17.83
C ASN A 335 17.77 -11.07 -17.10
N ILE A 336 17.76 -10.73 -15.82
CA ILE A 336 18.92 -10.82 -14.93
C ILE A 336 18.63 -11.88 -13.87
N PRO A 337 19.22 -13.09 -13.98
CA PRO A 337 19.09 -14.11 -12.95
C PRO A 337 19.64 -13.59 -11.63
N LEU A 338 18.89 -13.78 -10.55
CA LEU A 338 19.29 -13.33 -9.21
C LEU A 338 19.98 -14.46 -8.46
N THR A 339 21.04 -14.11 -7.74
CA THR A 339 21.68 -15.03 -6.80
C THR A 339 20.79 -15.16 -5.56
N LEU A 340 20.48 -16.39 -5.18
CA LEU A 340 19.78 -16.73 -3.94
C LEU A 340 20.71 -17.49 -2.99
N PRO A 341 20.41 -17.51 -1.68
CA PRO A 341 21.24 -18.25 -0.73
C PRO A 341 21.07 -19.76 -0.92
N THR A 342 22.06 -20.53 -0.49
CA THR A 342 22.00 -22.00 -0.55
C THR A 342 21.05 -22.61 0.50
N GLY A 343 20.76 -21.85 1.56
CA GLY A 343 19.79 -22.20 2.59
C GLY A 343 18.56 -21.30 2.51
N THR A 344 17.66 -21.43 3.49
CA THR A 344 16.48 -20.58 3.57
C THR A 344 16.83 -19.17 4.02
N ALA A 345 16.29 -18.15 3.36
CA ALA A 345 16.37 -16.76 3.80
C ALA A 345 15.08 -15.99 3.46
N GLN A 346 14.64 -15.14 4.38
CA GLN A 346 13.56 -14.20 4.14
C GLN A 346 14.11 -12.98 3.40
N LEU A 347 13.47 -12.64 2.29
CA LEU A 347 13.68 -11.44 1.48
C LEU A 347 12.51 -10.50 1.75
N VAL A 348 12.71 -9.55 2.66
CA VAL A 348 11.66 -8.62 3.10
C VAL A 348 12.21 -7.20 3.04
N GLY A 349 11.51 -6.33 2.31
CA GLY A 349 11.89 -4.94 2.04
C GLY A 349 12.17 -4.68 0.57
N ALA A 350 12.67 -3.48 0.25
CA ALA A 350 12.97 -3.01 -1.09
C ALA A 350 14.31 -3.57 -1.65
N PRO A 351 14.30 -4.28 -2.80
CA PRO A 351 15.51 -4.56 -3.57
C PRO A 351 16.12 -3.28 -4.18
N THR A 352 17.42 -3.05 -4.00
CA THR A 352 18.11 -1.94 -4.68
C THR A 352 18.69 -2.40 -6.01
N VAL A 353 18.42 -1.68 -7.09
CA VAL A 353 18.94 -1.95 -8.44
C VAL A 353 19.74 -0.77 -8.94
N THR A 354 20.96 -1.04 -9.43
CA THR A 354 21.77 -0.07 -10.17
C THR A 354 21.89 -0.50 -11.63
N VAL A 355 21.46 0.36 -12.55
CA VAL A 355 21.46 0.11 -14.00
C VAL A 355 22.42 1.08 -14.68
N ASN A 356 23.43 0.54 -15.38
CA ASN A 356 24.28 1.31 -16.28
C ASN A 356 23.79 1.12 -17.71
N TYR A 357 23.49 2.21 -18.42
CA TYR A 357 22.82 2.13 -19.71
C TYR A 357 23.20 3.27 -20.66
N SER A 358 22.83 3.10 -21.92
CA SER A 358 22.77 4.16 -22.93
C SER A 358 21.60 3.86 -23.86
N GLY A 359 21.07 4.85 -24.55
CA GLY A 359 19.94 4.62 -25.44
C GLY A 359 19.46 5.88 -26.14
N PHE A 360 18.54 5.72 -27.08
CA PHE A 360 17.91 6.82 -27.81
C PHE A 360 16.40 6.64 -27.81
N GLY A 361 15.65 7.69 -27.50
CA GLY A 361 14.19 7.60 -27.53
C GLY A 361 13.47 8.72 -26.81
N THR A 362 12.14 8.61 -26.80
CA THR A 362 11.22 9.50 -26.09
C THR A 362 10.78 8.91 -24.75
N SER A 363 11.06 7.63 -24.48
CA SER A 363 10.68 7.01 -23.21
C SER A 363 11.39 7.68 -22.04
N ARG A 364 10.60 8.03 -21.02
CA ARG A 364 11.09 8.57 -19.74
C ARG A 364 11.38 7.46 -18.72
N PHE A 365 10.82 6.27 -18.94
CA PHE A 365 10.93 5.16 -18.01
C PHE A 365 11.27 3.87 -18.73
N VAL A 366 12.01 3.01 -18.04
CA VAL A 366 11.89 1.55 -18.15
C VAL A 366 11.33 1.06 -16.82
N TYR A 367 10.94 -0.21 -16.73
CA TYR A 367 10.36 -0.72 -15.50
C TYR A 367 11.10 -1.95 -15.01
N ALA A 368 11.06 -2.19 -13.70
CA ALA A 368 11.70 -3.34 -13.07
C ALA A 368 10.69 -4.15 -12.28
N GLN A 369 10.76 -5.47 -12.41
CA GLN A 369 9.96 -6.42 -11.65
C GLN A 369 10.77 -7.68 -11.36
N ILE A 370 10.49 -8.37 -10.25
CA ILE A 370 11.11 -9.66 -9.95
C ILE A 370 10.12 -10.75 -10.28
N VAL A 371 10.57 -11.76 -11.03
CA VAL A 371 9.77 -12.92 -11.43
C VAL A 371 10.27 -14.14 -10.67
N ASP A 372 9.34 -14.85 -10.03
CA ASP A 372 9.57 -16.21 -9.56
C ASP A 372 9.49 -17.17 -10.76
N ASN A 373 10.59 -17.85 -11.06
CA ASN A 373 10.67 -18.75 -12.20
C ASN A 373 9.89 -20.06 -12.00
N THR A 374 9.59 -20.44 -10.76
CA THR A 374 8.79 -21.62 -10.44
C THR A 374 7.33 -21.40 -10.81
N THR A 375 6.74 -20.29 -10.36
CA THR A 375 5.34 -19.97 -10.64
C THR A 375 5.15 -19.20 -11.95
N GLY A 376 6.19 -18.56 -12.46
CA GLY A 376 6.14 -17.65 -13.61
C GLY A 376 5.47 -16.30 -13.30
N ARG A 377 5.27 -15.97 -12.02
CA ARG A 377 4.56 -14.77 -11.55
C ARG A 377 5.53 -13.68 -11.16
N VAL A 378 5.05 -12.45 -11.20
CA VAL A 378 5.76 -11.30 -10.63
C VAL A 378 5.60 -11.36 -9.12
N VAL A 379 6.70 -11.36 -8.37
CA VAL A 379 6.69 -11.36 -6.91
C VAL A 379 5.96 -10.10 -6.43
N GLY A 380 4.97 -10.28 -5.56
CA GLY A 380 4.14 -9.19 -5.06
C GLY A 380 3.22 -8.56 -6.11
N ASN A 381 3.18 -9.04 -7.37
CA ASN A 381 2.47 -8.34 -8.46
C ASN A 381 2.82 -6.84 -8.58
N VAL A 382 4.03 -6.45 -8.19
CA VAL A 382 4.49 -5.07 -8.20
C VAL A 382 5.53 -4.82 -9.29
N VAL A 383 5.56 -3.59 -9.80
CA VAL A 383 6.52 -3.15 -10.81
C VAL A 383 6.92 -1.70 -10.54
N THR A 384 8.24 -1.44 -10.56
CA THR A 384 8.79 -0.12 -10.25
C THR A 384 9.15 0.63 -11.53
N PRO A 385 8.72 1.90 -11.69
CA PRO A 385 9.20 2.76 -12.76
C PRO A 385 10.63 3.25 -12.48
N ILE A 386 11.55 3.00 -13.40
CA ILE A 386 12.93 3.49 -13.36
C ILE A 386 13.07 4.67 -14.33
N LEU A 387 13.33 5.86 -13.79
CA LEU A 387 13.55 7.06 -14.59
C LEU A 387 14.82 6.92 -15.43
N VAL A 388 14.68 7.10 -16.75
CA VAL A 388 15.80 7.03 -17.71
C VAL A 388 15.87 8.26 -18.61
N THR A 389 17.08 8.57 -19.07
CA THR A 389 17.34 9.58 -20.11
C THR A 389 17.98 8.90 -21.31
N LEU A 390 17.28 8.91 -22.45
CA LEU A 390 17.70 8.21 -23.67
C LEU A 390 18.22 9.21 -24.72
N ASP A 391 19.37 9.82 -24.43
CA ASP A 391 20.01 10.88 -25.22
C ASP A 391 21.31 10.45 -25.93
N GLY A 392 21.58 9.15 -25.96
CA GLY A 392 22.76 8.54 -26.56
C GLY A 392 23.99 8.49 -25.65
N GLN A 393 23.96 9.14 -24.49
CA GLN A 393 25.09 9.13 -23.57
C GLN A 393 25.04 7.92 -22.64
N SER A 394 26.19 7.55 -22.08
CA SER A 394 26.24 6.61 -20.96
C SER A 394 25.69 7.27 -19.70
N ARG A 395 24.73 6.60 -19.07
CA ARG A 395 24.01 7.01 -17.88
C ARG A 395 24.06 5.88 -16.84
N HIS A 396 23.84 6.24 -15.58
CA HIS A 396 23.59 5.29 -14.51
C HIS A 396 22.39 5.76 -13.69
N VAL A 397 21.67 4.83 -13.08
CA VAL A 397 20.60 5.09 -12.13
C VAL A 397 20.62 4.02 -11.05
N THR A 398 20.45 4.42 -9.80
CA THR A 398 20.22 3.53 -8.67
C THR A 398 18.84 3.84 -8.12
N VAL A 399 18.06 2.79 -7.87
CA VAL A 399 16.66 2.89 -7.47
C VAL A 399 16.31 1.72 -6.57
N ASP A 400 15.56 1.99 -5.52
CA ASP A 400 14.91 0.96 -4.71
C ASP A 400 13.63 0.54 -5.42
N LEU A 401 13.43 -0.76 -5.58
CA LEU A 401 12.21 -1.32 -6.14
C LEU A 401 11.10 -1.31 -5.08
N GLU A 402 9.88 -1.62 -5.50
CA GLU A 402 8.78 -1.85 -4.56
C GLU A 402 9.17 -2.97 -3.58
N ASP A 403 8.82 -2.82 -2.29
CA ASP A 403 9.11 -3.85 -1.31
C ASP A 403 8.47 -5.19 -1.70
N ILE A 404 9.16 -6.27 -1.32
CA ILE A 404 8.67 -7.63 -1.47
C ILE A 404 8.68 -8.34 -0.12
N ALA A 405 7.90 -9.41 -0.01
CA ALA A 405 7.98 -10.39 1.06
C ALA A 405 8.03 -11.79 0.45
N TYR A 406 9.20 -12.44 0.55
CA TYR A 406 9.45 -13.74 -0.09
C TYR A 406 10.39 -14.58 0.76
N THR A 407 10.11 -15.87 0.94
CA THR A 407 11.02 -16.83 1.58
C THR A 407 11.77 -17.60 0.50
N ALA A 408 13.05 -17.28 0.29
CA ALA A 408 13.91 -18.00 -0.63
C ALA A 408 14.37 -19.33 -0.03
N GLY A 409 14.02 -20.44 -0.68
CA GLY A 409 14.43 -21.79 -0.31
C GLY A 409 15.42 -22.43 -1.30
N PRO A 410 16.03 -23.58 -0.92
CA PRO A 410 16.89 -24.33 -1.83
C PRO A 410 16.13 -24.77 -3.09
N GLY A 411 16.62 -24.35 -4.26
CA GLY A 411 16.03 -24.69 -5.56
C GLY A 411 15.11 -23.61 -6.15
N ASP A 412 14.78 -22.58 -5.36
CA ASP A 412 14.09 -21.41 -5.88
C ASP A 412 14.96 -20.66 -6.89
N SER A 413 14.30 -19.92 -7.77
CA SER A 413 14.97 -19.11 -8.76
C SER A 413 14.17 -17.85 -9.04
N LEU A 414 14.80 -16.69 -8.79
CA LEU A 414 14.24 -15.39 -9.10
C LEU A 414 14.97 -14.76 -10.29
N THR A 415 14.27 -13.93 -11.05
CA THR A 415 14.81 -13.16 -12.16
C THR A 415 14.30 -11.74 -12.12
N LEU A 416 15.22 -10.77 -12.04
CA LEU A 416 14.88 -9.38 -12.29
C LEU A 416 14.65 -9.20 -13.80
N GLN A 417 13.48 -8.69 -14.18
CA GLN A 417 13.19 -8.25 -15.53
C GLN A 417 13.24 -6.72 -15.58
N LEU A 418 14.11 -6.17 -16.44
CA LEU A 418 13.92 -4.81 -16.95
C LEU A 418 13.00 -4.90 -18.16
N VAL A 419 11.87 -4.21 -18.13
CA VAL A 419 10.80 -4.30 -19.13
C VAL A 419 10.55 -2.95 -19.79
N ALA A 420 10.18 -2.99 -21.07
CA ALA A 420 10.07 -1.79 -21.89
C ALA A 420 8.74 -1.04 -21.72
N SER A 421 7.68 -1.77 -21.42
CA SER A 421 6.34 -1.25 -21.14
C SER A 421 5.64 -2.15 -20.15
N THR A 422 4.71 -1.59 -19.38
CA THR A 422 3.93 -2.34 -18.40
C THR A 422 2.52 -1.73 -18.29
N THR A 423 1.49 -2.56 -18.16
CA THR A 423 0.10 -2.06 -18.08
C THR A 423 -0.19 -1.10 -16.93
N PRO A 424 0.40 -1.23 -15.72
CA PRO A 424 0.20 -0.29 -14.62
C PRO A 424 0.52 1.16 -15.00
N TYR A 425 1.53 1.34 -15.85
CA TYR A 425 2.08 2.64 -16.26
C TYR A 425 2.04 2.82 -17.78
N GLN A 426 1.04 2.25 -18.46
CA GLN A 426 1.02 2.19 -19.91
C GLN A 426 1.13 3.59 -20.53
N SER A 427 2.08 3.74 -21.47
CA SER A 427 2.32 4.96 -22.23
C SER A 427 2.37 4.65 -23.72
N PHE A 428 1.56 5.35 -24.51
CA PHE A 428 1.53 5.20 -25.97
C PHE A 428 2.51 6.13 -26.70
N THR A 429 3.17 7.04 -25.96
CA THR A 429 4.17 7.98 -26.50
C THR A 429 5.62 7.55 -26.21
N SER A 430 5.80 6.46 -25.45
CA SER A 430 7.11 5.90 -25.13
C SER A 430 7.64 5.05 -26.28
N ALA A 431 8.75 5.48 -26.87
CA ALA A 431 9.46 4.72 -27.91
C ALA A 431 10.97 4.91 -27.78
N GLY A 432 11.75 3.97 -28.28
CA GLY A 432 13.21 4.07 -28.30
C GLY A 432 13.93 2.75 -28.27
N VAL A 433 15.20 2.79 -27.89
CA VAL A 433 16.04 1.63 -27.63
C VAL A 433 16.89 1.92 -26.40
N ILE A 434 17.14 0.89 -25.59
CA ILE A 434 18.06 0.95 -24.46
C ILE A 434 19.05 -0.22 -24.54
N ASN A 435 20.32 0.08 -24.31
CA ASN A 435 21.39 -0.88 -24.15
C ASN A 435 21.92 -0.77 -22.72
N VAL A 436 21.65 -1.79 -21.91
CA VAL A 436 22.10 -1.88 -20.53
C VAL A 436 23.44 -2.61 -20.52
N SER A 437 24.50 -1.95 -20.08
CA SER A 437 25.83 -2.54 -20.01
C SER A 437 25.97 -3.45 -18.79
N SER A 438 25.41 -3.06 -17.65
CA SER A 438 25.45 -3.85 -16.42
C SER A 438 24.29 -3.52 -15.50
N VAL A 439 23.92 -4.52 -14.71
CA VAL A 439 22.91 -4.42 -13.66
C VAL A 439 23.51 -4.97 -12.38
N ALA A 440 23.49 -4.19 -11.30
CA ALA A 440 23.76 -4.65 -9.95
C ALA A 440 22.46 -4.69 -9.16
N VAL A 441 22.24 -5.76 -8.39
CA VAL A 441 21.05 -5.97 -7.56
C VAL A 441 21.49 -6.33 -6.16
N SER A 442 20.89 -5.68 -5.17
CA SER A 442 21.01 -5.99 -3.74
C SER A 442 19.64 -6.42 -3.22
N LEU A 443 19.50 -7.68 -2.83
CA LEU A 443 18.29 -8.19 -2.21
C LEU A 443 18.35 -8.01 -0.68
N PRO A 444 17.31 -7.42 -0.06
CA PRO A 444 17.26 -7.25 1.38
C PRO A 444 17.04 -8.62 2.03
N THR A 445 17.82 -8.95 3.05
CA THR A 445 17.59 -10.15 3.88
C THR A 445 17.11 -9.72 5.25
N VAL A 446 16.39 -10.60 5.95
CA VAL A 446 16.04 -10.38 7.35
C VAL A 446 17.17 -10.90 8.25
N GLY A 447 17.64 -10.04 9.15
CA GLY A 447 18.71 -10.32 10.12
C GLY A 447 18.23 -10.40 11.56
N ALA A 448 17.09 -9.78 11.88
CA ALA A 448 16.44 -9.88 13.18
C ALA A 448 15.88 -11.30 13.45
N SER A 449 15.61 -11.60 14.71
CA SER A 449 14.92 -12.85 15.10
C SER A 449 13.56 -12.93 14.43
N VAL A 450 13.40 -13.88 13.51
CA VAL A 450 12.13 -14.18 12.82
C VAL A 450 11.45 -15.35 13.52
N VAL A 451 10.18 -15.19 13.87
CA VAL A 451 9.35 -16.27 14.42
C VAL A 451 8.20 -16.57 13.47
N ALA A 452 8.02 -17.84 13.14
CA ALA A 452 6.84 -18.28 12.39
C ALA A 452 5.57 -18.11 13.26
N VAL A 453 4.56 -17.45 12.71
CA VAL A 453 3.28 -17.23 13.37
C VAL A 453 2.39 -18.44 13.12
N ASN A 454 2.43 -19.39 14.05
CA ASN A 454 1.60 -20.59 14.00
C ASN A 454 0.34 -20.37 14.82
N SER A 455 -0.85 -20.23 14.22
CA SER A 455 -2.10 -20.22 14.98
C SER A 455 -3.36 -20.65 14.20
N ALA A 456 -3.95 -21.80 14.53
CA ALA A 456 -5.41 -22.03 14.70
C ALA A 456 -5.67 -23.43 15.33
N PRO A 457 -6.78 -23.77 16.09
CA PRO A 457 -8.04 -23.05 16.42
C PRO A 457 -8.44 -23.17 17.95
N PRO A 458 -9.66 -22.87 18.53
CA PRO A 458 -11.03 -22.79 17.98
C PRO A 458 -11.72 -21.42 17.98
N VAL A 459 -12.58 -21.26 16.96
CA VAL A 459 -13.77 -20.40 16.96
C VAL A 459 -14.69 -20.88 18.09
N ALA A 460 -14.92 -20.02 19.09
CA ALA A 460 -16.11 -20.12 19.93
C ALA A 460 -17.14 -19.15 19.37
N VAL A 461 -18.28 -19.69 18.95
CA VAL A 461 -19.49 -18.96 18.56
C VAL A 461 -20.06 -18.22 19.75
#